data_AF-A0AAJ2PVM7-F1
#
_entry.id   AF-A0AAJ2PVM7-F1
#
_cell.length_a   1.000
_cell.length_b   1.000
_cell.length_c   1.000
_cell.angle_alpha   90.00
_cell.angle_beta   90.00
_cell.angle_gamma   90.00
#
_symmetry.space_group_name_H-M   'P 1'
#
loop_
_entity.id
_entity.type
_entity.pdbx_description
1 polymer ?
#
loop_
_entity_poly.entity_id
_entity_poly.type
_entity_poly.pdbx_seq_one_letter_code
_entity_poly.pdbx_strand_id
1 'polypeptide(L)'
;MTGIAGLNKKRDFVLLVRDADVVAAALRQALLEASPEERPGLELAASLVESTAAATETQLRARWVRSRLATVGFTGDVASVAALKALRQAEPKLSLLAAVELQKEAVAHLA
;
A
#
# COMPACT_ATOMS: atom_id res chain seq x y z
N MET A 1 6.09 21.63 -3.60
CA MET A 1 6.89 20.65 -2.84
C MET A 1 6.69 20.92 -1.36
N THR A 2 5.73 20.25 -0.73
CA THR A 2 5.41 20.49 0.68
C THR A 2 6.34 19.62 1.52
N GLY A 3 7.32 20.29 2.14
CA GLY A 3 8.43 19.68 2.85
C GLY A 3 8.01 18.84 4.05
N ILE A 4 8.89 17.88 4.35
CA ILE A 4 8.85 16.89 5.43
C ILE A 4 9.06 17.59 6.79
N ALA A 5 8.22 18.57 7.11
CA ALA A 5 8.24 19.30 8.37
C ALA A 5 7.38 18.56 9.40
N GLY A 6 7.93 17.49 9.98
CA GLY A 6 7.22 16.75 11.04
C GLY A 6 7.83 15.45 11.53
N LEU A 7 9.08 15.10 11.17
CA LEU A 7 9.73 13.87 11.60
C LEU A 7 10.18 13.95 13.06
N ASN A 8 9.24 13.81 13.99
CA ASN A 8 9.54 13.49 15.38
C ASN A 8 9.96 12.01 15.46
N LYS A 9 11.14 11.73 16.02
CA LYS A 9 11.79 10.40 16.17
C LYS A 9 10.93 9.31 16.85
N LYS A 10 9.72 9.64 17.33
CA LYS A 10 8.80 8.73 18.02
C LYS A 10 7.71 8.12 17.13
N ARG A 11 7.66 8.48 15.85
CA ARG A 11 6.70 7.92 14.89
C ARG A 11 7.48 7.44 13.67
N ASP A 12 7.56 6.13 13.48
CA ASP A 12 7.98 5.58 12.20
C ASP A 12 6.84 5.79 11.21
N PHE A 13 7.11 6.58 10.17
CA PHE A 13 6.15 6.83 9.11
C PHE A 13 6.44 5.86 7.97
N VAL A 14 5.42 5.10 7.56
CA VAL A 14 5.46 4.39 6.27
C VAL A 14 5.18 5.42 5.19
N LEU A 15 6.21 5.80 4.43
CA LEU A 15 6.05 6.67 3.26
C LEU A 15 5.31 5.89 2.16
N LEU A 16 4.13 6.37 1.77
CA LEU A 16 3.34 5.79 0.69
C LEU A 16 3.66 6.55 -0.61
N VAL A 17 4.23 5.84 -1.58
CA VAL A 17 4.44 6.36 -2.94
C VAL A 17 3.26 5.90 -3.80
N ARG A 18 2.60 6.84 -4.48
CA ARG A 18 1.37 6.61 -5.25
C ARG A 18 1.64 6.63 -6.76
N ASP A 19 2.42 5.67 -7.25
CA ASP A 19 2.73 5.59 -8.69
C ASP A 19 1.48 5.28 -9.55
N ALA A 20 0.45 4.68 -8.95
CA ALA A 20 -0.81 4.39 -9.63
C ALA A 20 -1.49 5.65 -10.21
N ASP A 21 -1.37 6.81 -9.55
CA ASP A 21 -1.94 8.07 -10.05
C ASP A 21 -1.22 8.55 -11.33
N VAL A 22 0.10 8.37 -11.38
CA VAL A 22 0.93 8.70 -12.55
C VAL A 22 0.57 7.80 -13.73
N VAL A 23 0.42 6.49 -13.47
CA VAL A 23 0.03 5.52 -14.50
C VAL A 23 -1.41 5.77 -14.98
N ALA A 24 -2.35 6.10 -14.07
CA ALA A 24 -3.71 6.46 -14.44
C ALA A 24 -3.73 7.69 -15.36
N ALA A 25 -2.88 8.69 -15.09
CA ALA A 25 -2.76 9.86 -15.94
C ALA A 25 -2.22 9.51 -17.34
N ALA A 26 -1.20 8.66 -17.42
CA ALA A 26 -0.65 8.19 -18.70
C ALA A 26 -1.69 7.40 -19.50
N LEU A 27 -2.46 6.51 -18.87
CA LEU A 27 -3.52 5.73 -19.53
C LEU A 27 -4.66 6.62 -20.04
N ARG A 28 -5.05 7.65 -19.29
CA ARG A 28 -6.04 8.63 -19.75
C ARG A 28 -5.57 9.38 -20.99
N GLN A 29 -4.28 9.70 -21.10
CA GLN A 29 -3.74 10.30 -22.32
C GLN A 29 -3.72 9.30 -23.49
N ALA A 30 -3.27 8.07 -23.25
CA ALA A 30 -3.26 7.03 -24.28
C ALA A 30 -4.67 6.76 -24.84
N LEU A 31 -5.72 6.80 -24.01
CA LEU A 31 -7.11 6.64 -24.44
C LEU A 31 -7.64 7.76 -25.34
N LEU A 32 -7.06 8.96 -25.27
CA LEU A 32 -7.41 10.06 -26.18
C LEU A 32 -6.85 9.82 -27.59
N GLU A 33 -5.76 9.09 -27.70
CA GLU A 33 -5.02 8.83 -28.95
C GLU A 33 -5.27 7.42 -29.51
N ALA A 34 -5.90 6.54 -28.73
CA ALA A 34 -6.08 5.13 -29.04
C ALA A 34 -6.92 4.88 -30.30
N SER A 35 -6.48 3.93 -31.13
CA SER A 35 -7.30 3.42 -32.22
C SER A 35 -8.51 2.64 -31.68
N PRO A 36 -9.58 2.45 -32.50
CA PRO A 36 -10.75 1.67 -32.10
C PRO A 36 -10.42 0.24 -31.63
N GLU A 37 -9.37 -0.36 -32.17
CA GLU A 37 -8.95 -1.73 -31.87
C GLU A 37 -8.24 -1.84 -30.50
N GLU A 38 -7.45 -0.83 -30.13
CA GLU A 38 -6.70 -0.80 -28.86
C GLU A 38 -7.54 -0.28 -27.69
N ARG A 39 -8.57 0.51 -28.01
CA ARG A 39 -9.41 1.21 -27.03
C ARG A 39 -10.02 0.28 -25.96
N PRO A 40 -10.63 -0.88 -26.27
CA PRO A 40 -11.23 -1.74 -25.25
C PRO A 40 -10.21 -2.26 -24.22
N GLY A 41 -9.00 -2.60 -24.68
CA GLY A 41 -7.91 -3.06 -23.81
C GLY A 41 -7.40 -1.96 -22.90
N LEU A 42 -7.25 -0.74 -23.43
CA LEU A 42 -6.81 0.42 -22.66
C LEU A 42 -7.87 0.89 -21.66
N GLU A 43 -9.17 0.77 -21.97
CA GLU A 43 -10.26 1.08 -21.05
C GLU A 43 -10.26 0.11 -19.86
N LEU A 44 -10.05 -1.19 -20.12
CA LEU A 44 -9.88 -2.17 -19.05
C LEU A 44 -8.65 -1.89 -18.19
N ALA A 45 -7.51 -1.58 -18.82
CA ALA A 45 -6.29 -1.23 -18.10
C ALA A 45 -6.48 0.01 -17.21
N ALA A 46 -7.12 1.06 -17.74
CA ALA A 46 -7.44 2.27 -17.00
C ALA A 46 -8.32 1.97 -15.77
N SER A 47 -9.39 1.18 -15.95
CA SER A 47 -10.28 0.77 -14.85
C SER A 47 -9.53 0.03 -13.73
N LEU A 48 -8.63 -0.90 -14.08
CA LEU A 48 -7.83 -1.63 -13.10
C LEU A 48 -6.88 -0.69 -12.32
N VAL A 49 -6.21 0.23 -13.01
CA VAL A 49 -5.28 1.17 -12.39
C VAL A 49 -6.03 2.20 -11.53
N GLU A 50 -7.17 2.70 -11.98
CA GLU A 50 -8.02 3.62 -11.21
C GLU A 50 -8.53 2.96 -9.92
N SER A 51 -8.94 1.68 -9.99
CA SER A 51 -9.33 0.93 -8.79
C SER A 51 -8.18 0.80 -7.78
N THR A 52 -6.94 0.72 -8.27
CA THR A 52 -5.73 0.65 -7.44
C THR A 52 -5.37 2.02 -6.86
N ALA A 53 -5.49 3.08 -7.66
CA ALA A 53 -5.26 4.46 -7.24
C ALA A 53 -6.24 4.89 -6.14
N ALA A 54 -7.50 4.44 -6.22
CA ALA A 54 -8.55 4.74 -5.26
C ALA A 54 -8.34 4.11 -3.86
N ALA A 55 -7.35 3.23 -3.66
CA ALA A 55 -7.10 2.60 -2.38
C ALA A 55 -6.79 3.64 -1.28
N THR A 56 -7.42 3.53 -0.11
CA THR A 56 -7.12 4.42 1.02
C THR A 56 -5.72 4.15 1.58
N GLU A 57 -5.16 5.11 2.34
CA GLU A 57 -3.87 4.90 2.99
C GLU A 57 -3.87 3.69 3.94
N THR A 58 -4.97 3.50 4.68
CA THR A 58 -5.13 2.38 5.62
C THR A 58 -5.17 1.03 4.89
N GLN A 59 -5.81 0.96 3.72
CA GLN A 59 -5.79 -0.23 2.87
C GLN A 59 -4.38 -0.53 2.32
N LEU A 60 -3.62 0.49 1.95
CA LEU A 60 -2.24 0.30 1.49
C LEU A 60 -1.33 -0.18 2.62
N ARG A 61 -1.43 0.40 3.81
CA ARG A 61 -0.67 -0.03 4.99
C ARG A 61 -1.03 -1.46 5.39
N ALA A 62 -2.30 -1.83 5.37
CA ALA A 62 -2.75 -3.21 5.58
C ALA A 62 -2.10 -4.19 4.59
N ARG A 63 -2.06 -3.84 3.29
CA ARG A 63 -1.40 -4.65 2.25
C ARG A 63 0.11 -4.75 2.48
N TRP A 64 0.74 -3.64 2.85
CA TRP A 64 2.17 -3.61 3.18
C TRP A 64 2.50 -4.53 4.36
N VAL A 65 1.70 -4.50 5.45
CA VAL A 65 1.89 -5.41 6.59
C VAL A 65 1.86 -6.86 6.15
N ARG A 66 0.87 -7.27 5.37
CA ARG A 66 0.76 -8.63 4.85
C ARG A 66 1.95 -9.01 3.98
N SER A 67 2.39 -8.11 3.11
CA SER A 67 3.59 -8.32 2.30
C SER A 67 4.81 -8.57 3.18
N ARG A 68 5.02 -7.77 4.24
CA ARG A 68 6.14 -7.96 5.18
C ARG A 68 6.04 -9.26 5.96
N LEU A 69 4.86 -9.64 6.43
CA LEU A 69 4.66 -10.94 7.08
C LEU A 69 4.98 -12.10 6.12
N ALA A 70 4.57 -12.01 4.86
CA ALA A 70 4.89 -13.00 3.85
C ALA A 70 6.39 -13.11 3.56
N THR A 71 7.14 -12.00 3.59
CA THR A 71 8.62 -12.03 3.37
C THR A 71 9.37 -12.84 4.43
N VAL A 72 8.82 -12.94 5.65
CA VAL A 72 9.38 -13.77 6.73
C VAL A 72 8.64 -15.10 6.88
N GLY A 73 7.78 -15.47 5.91
CA GLY A 73 7.04 -16.73 5.90
C GLY A 73 5.97 -16.86 6.97
N PHE A 74 5.50 -15.75 7.56
CA PHE A 74 4.46 -15.80 8.58
C PHE A 74 3.08 -16.05 7.94
N THR A 75 2.43 -17.14 8.33
CA THR A 75 1.12 -17.58 7.82
C THR A 75 0.03 -17.63 8.90
N GLY A 76 0.34 -17.20 10.12
CA GLY A 76 -0.59 -17.21 11.24
C GLY A 76 -1.58 -16.05 11.24
N ASP A 77 -2.38 -15.96 12.30
CA ASP A 77 -3.35 -14.88 12.49
C ASP A 77 -2.65 -13.51 12.61
N VAL A 78 -3.06 -12.56 11.76
CA VAL A 78 -2.55 -11.18 11.74
C VAL A 78 -2.86 -10.44 13.04
N ALA A 79 -3.91 -10.80 13.78
CA ALA A 79 -4.21 -10.19 15.09
C ALA A 79 -3.30 -10.69 16.23
N SER A 80 -2.48 -11.73 15.99
CA SER A 80 -1.66 -12.34 17.03
C SER A 80 -0.41 -11.51 17.40
N VAL A 81 0.07 -11.68 18.63
CA VAL A 81 1.39 -11.12 19.04
C VAL A 81 2.53 -11.72 18.21
N ALA A 82 2.36 -12.94 17.69
CA ALA A 82 3.33 -13.56 16.79
C ALA A 82 3.45 -12.79 15.47
N ALA A 83 2.35 -12.30 14.90
CA ALA A 83 2.37 -11.42 13.73
C ALA A 83 3.11 -10.11 14.03
N LEU A 84 2.91 -9.52 15.20
CA LEU A 84 3.62 -8.30 15.60
C LEU A 84 5.14 -8.51 15.70
N LYS A 85 5.57 -9.67 16.24
CA LYS A 85 6.98 -10.07 16.28
C LYS A 85 7.54 -10.29 14.88
N ALA A 86 6.80 -11.01 14.03
CA ALA A 86 7.19 -11.26 12.65
C ALA A 86 7.31 -9.96 11.84
N LEU A 87 6.39 -9.01 12.04
CA LEU A 87 6.43 -7.71 11.39
C LEU A 87 7.70 -6.93 11.78
N ARG A 88 8.06 -6.91 13.07
CA ARG A 88 9.28 -6.25 13.54
C ARG A 88 10.55 -7.03 13.21
N GLN A 89 10.46 -8.32 12.92
CA GLN A 89 11.57 -9.09 12.34
C GLN A 89 11.79 -8.72 10.87
N ALA A 90 10.71 -8.58 10.10
CA ALA A 90 10.75 -8.13 8.72
C ALA A 90 11.24 -6.68 8.61
N GLU A 91 10.88 -5.84 9.58
CA GLU A 91 11.23 -4.41 9.63
C GLU A 91 11.85 -4.03 10.99
N PRO A 92 13.16 -4.27 11.20
CA PRO A 92 13.82 -4.10 12.51
C PRO A 92 13.81 -2.67 13.06
N LYS A 93 13.68 -1.68 12.18
CA LYS A 93 13.62 -0.26 12.56
C LYS A 93 12.24 0.18 13.05
N LEU A 94 11.22 -0.68 12.89
CA LEU A 94 9.86 -0.37 13.31
C LEU A 94 9.72 -0.43 14.84
N SER A 95 9.37 0.70 15.41
CA SER A 95 8.97 0.84 16.81
C SER A 95 7.74 -0.02 17.10
N LEU A 96 7.62 -0.45 18.35
CA LEU A 96 6.50 -1.28 18.79
C LEU A 96 5.15 -0.57 18.59
N LEU A 97 5.09 0.73 18.87
CA LEU A 97 3.87 1.53 18.69
C LEU A 97 3.44 1.55 17.22
N ALA A 98 4.37 1.85 16.29
CA ALA A 98 4.07 1.86 14.87
C ALA A 98 3.62 0.47 14.38
N ALA A 99 4.28 -0.59 14.84
CA ALA A 99 3.90 -1.96 14.51
C ALA A 99 2.48 -2.31 14.97
N VAL A 100 2.08 -1.87 16.17
CA VAL A 100 0.72 -2.09 16.70
C VAL A 100 -0.33 -1.32 15.91
N GLU A 101 -0.08 -0.06 15.56
CA GLU A 101 -1.03 0.72 14.77
C GLU A 101 -1.19 0.14 13.35
N LEU A 102 -0.09 -0.27 12.72
CA LEU A 102 -0.12 -0.95 11.42
C LEU A 102 -0.86 -2.30 11.48
N GLN A 103 -0.69 -3.05 12.57
CA GLN A 103 -1.43 -4.29 12.80
C GLN A 103 -2.94 -4.04 12.93
N LYS A 104 -3.36 -3.00 13.65
CA LYS A 104 -4.78 -2.63 13.77
C LYS A 104 -5.39 -2.27 12.43
N GLU A 105 -4.70 -1.47 11.62
CA GLU A 105 -5.13 -1.15 10.25
C GLU A 105 -5.23 -2.42 9.38
N ALA A 106 -4.29 -3.35 9.51
CA ALA A 106 -4.32 -4.62 8.80
C ALA A 106 -5.49 -5.54 9.20
N VAL A 107 -5.89 -5.51 10.48
CA VAL A 107 -7.07 -6.23 10.99
C VAL A 107 -8.37 -5.55 10.56
N ALA A 108 -8.42 -4.22 10.55
CA ALA A 108 -9.60 -3.46 10.15
C ALA A 108 -9.94 -3.60 8.64
N HIS A 109 -8.95 -3.97 7.82
CA HIS A 109 -9.10 -4.12 6.37
C HIS A 109 -8.76 -5.52 5.90
N LEU A 110 -9.45 -6.55 6.43
CA LEU A 110 -9.36 -7.92 5.91
C LEU A 110 -9.56 -7.91 4.38
N ALA A 111 -8.67 -8.59 3.67
CA ALA A 111 -8.67 -8.64 2.21
C ALA A 111 -9.99 -9.22 1.68
#